data_AF-A0A8H7VKC3-F1
#
_entry.id   AF-A0A8H7VKC3-F1
#
_cell.length_a   1.000
_cell.length_b   1.000
_cell.length_c   1.000
_cell.angle_alpha   90.00
_cell.angle_beta   90.00
_cell.angle_gamma   90.00
#
_symmetry.space_group_name_H-M   'P 1'
#
loop_
_entity.id
_entity.type
_entity.pdbx_description
1 polymer ?
#
loop_
_entity_poly.entity_id
_entity_poly.type
_entity_poly.pdbx_seq_one_letter_code
_entity_poly.pdbx_strand_id
1 'polypeptide(L)'
;MTQLNDYERERQKNIEHNRELLAQFNLTEARSALKETTVFSKKDPEDIPVKTEKKIRKPTKKREKVVPPARKSSRLRGIEAPKIEIDRDETIRGAETDIQALVAVEEELWDGKLLKPDEYFDEEIRNNAIRTDGHYTGWINPVLMEKHGFETSAAEAWEKNGGGSFSYKDPLGTGKKKVRGSRTDAKAIAKEMFKKNPNAYFYRHTEPGVEQLTNEWSEEEKKLFLETARTHGCGDKWGLFASYIPHRVGYQCSSKL
;
A
#
# COMPACT_ATOMS: atom_id res chain seq x y z
N MET A 1 -2.18 -52.73 18.87
CA MET A 1 -1.26 -52.02 17.95
C MET A 1 -2.12 -51.20 17.00
N THR A 2 -2.54 -50.00 17.43
CA THR A 2 -3.38 -49.11 16.62
C THR A 2 -2.58 -48.62 15.42
N GLN A 3 -3.05 -48.93 14.20
CA GLN A 3 -2.43 -48.49 12.97
C GLN A 3 -2.47 -46.95 12.93
N LEU A 4 -1.31 -46.28 13.03
CA LEU A 4 -1.24 -44.83 12.91
C LEU A 4 -1.73 -44.40 11.52
N ASN A 5 -2.61 -43.40 11.53
CA ASN A 5 -3.14 -42.77 10.32
C ASN A 5 -1.98 -42.20 9.50
N ASP A 6 -2.10 -42.17 8.17
CA ASP A 6 -1.01 -41.76 7.28
C ASP A 6 -0.51 -40.34 7.57
N TYR A 7 -1.45 -39.47 7.98
CA TYR A 7 -1.15 -38.12 8.48
C TYR A 7 -0.25 -38.13 9.73
N GLU A 8 -0.47 -39.05 10.67
CA GLU A 8 0.32 -39.13 11.90
C GLU A 8 1.74 -39.63 11.62
N ARG A 9 1.91 -40.50 10.62
CA ARG A 9 3.23 -40.97 10.17
C ARG A 9 4.02 -39.84 9.50
N GLU A 10 3.38 -39.06 8.64
CA GLU A 10 4.02 -37.91 8.00
C GLU A 10 4.39 -36.83 9.03
N ARG A 11 3.52 -36.59 9.99
CA ARG A 11 3.80 -35.70 11.12
C ARG A 11 4.99 -36.18 11.95
N GLN A 12 5.11 -37.48 12.21
CA GLN A 12 6.26 -38.05 12.94
C GLN A 12 7.57 -37.88 12.16
N LYS A 13 7.57 -38.18 10.85
CA LYS A 13 8.73 -37.96 9.98
C LYS A 13 9.19 -36.50 9.98
N ASN A 14 8.24 -35.56 9.93
CA ASN A 14 8.56 -34.13 9.99
C ASN A 14 9.13 -33.72 11.36
N ILE A 15 8.64 -34.31 12.45
CA ILE A 15 9.19 -34.07 13.80
C ILE A 15 10.61 -34.62 13.91
N GLU A 16 10.88 -35.80 13.35
CA GLU A 16 12.20 -36.43 13.34
C GLU A 16 13.19 -35.62 12.50
N HIS A 17 12.83 -35.24 11.28
CA HIS A 17 13.68 -34.41 10.42
C HIS A 17 14.03 -33.06 11.07
N ASN A 18 13.06 -32.40 11.70
CA ASN A 18 13.31 -31.16 12.43
C ASN A 18 14.24 -31.38 13.65
N ARG A 19 14.14 -32.53 14.33
CA ARG A 19 15.06 -32.87 15.43
C ARG A 19 16.48 -33.08 14.92
N GLU A 20 16.64 -33.76 13.78
CA GLU A 20 17.94 -33.95 13.14
C GLU A 20 18.58 -32.63 12.72
N LEU A 21 17.81 -31.73 12.09
CA LEU A 21 18.30 -30.39 11.75
C LEU A 21 18.74 -29.61 13.00
N LEU A 22 17.93 -29.62 14.06
CA LEU A 22 18.29 -28.95 15.31
C LEU A 22 19.55 -29.54 15.97
N ALA A 23 19.76 -30.85 15.82
CA ALA A 23 20.97 -31.53 16.29
C ALA A 23 22.19 -31.17 15.42
N GLN A 24 22.05 -31.13 14.08
CA GLN A 24 23.12 -30.71 13.16
C GLN A 24 23.63 -29.29 13.46
N PHE A 25 22.74 -28.39 13.89
CA PHE A 25 23.11 -27.02 14.24
C PHE A 25 23.50 -26.83 15.73
N ASN A 26 23.62 -27.91 16.51
CA ASN A 26 23.90 -27.88 17.97
C ASN A 26 22.98 -26.94 18.76
N LEU A 27 21.77 -26.67 18.25
CA LEU A 27 20.83 -25.72 18.85
C LEU A 27 20.19 -26.27 20.12
N THR A 28 20.12 -27.60 20.24
CA THR A 28 19.68 -28.29 21.45
C THR A 28 20.65 -28.05 22.61
N GLU A 29 21.96 -28.10 22.35
CA GLU A 29 23.02 -27.88 23.33
C GLU A 29 23.13 -26.41 23.73
N ALA A 30 23.03 -25.50 22.75
CA ALA A 30 22.98 -24.06 23.01
C ALA A 30 21.78 -23.70 23.90
N ARG A 31 20.62 -24.35 23.68
CA ARG A 31 19.41 -24.13 24.48
C ARG A 31 19.52 -24.70 25.88
N SER A 32 20.14 -25.88 26.08
CA SER A 32 20.35 -26.43 27.43
C SER A 32 21.36 -25.59 28.22
N ALA A 33 22.45 -25.13 27.59
CA ALA A 33 23.43 -24.24 28.23
C ALA A 33 22.80 -22.90 28.67
N LEU A 34 21.92 -22.32 27.85
CA LEU A 34 21.13 -21.14 28.21
C LEU A 34 20.12 -21.40 29.35
N LYS A 35 19.64 -22.64 29.47
CA LYS A 35 18.70 -23.02 30.52
C LYS A 35 19.41 -23.30 31.84
N GLU A 36 20.64 -23.81 31.81
CA GLU A 36 21.48 -24.02 32.99
C GLU A 36 22.01 -22.70 33.56
N THR A 37 22.40 -21.76 32.69
CA THR A 37 22.82 -20.41 33.11
C THR A 37 21.69 -19.59 33.75
N THR A 38 20.43 -20.00 33.59
CA THR A 38 19.26 -19.34 34.21
C THR A 38 18.78 -20.00 35.51
N VAL A 39 19.49 -21.01 36.04
CA VAL A 39 19.12 -21.69 37.31
C VAL A 39 19.64 -20.96 38.57
N PHE A 40 20.49 -19.93 38.46
CA PHE A 40 20.88 -19.09 39.60
C PHE A 40 19.83 -18.01 39.94
N SER A 41 18.63 -18.43 40.34
CA SER A 41 17.74 -17.73 41.29
C SER A 41 16.39 -18.45 41.37
N LYS A 42 16.35 -19.54 42.13
CA LYS A 42 15.13 -19.96 42.80
C LYS A 42 15.39 -19.91 44.29
N LYS A 43 14.85 -18.87 44.95
CA LYS A 43 14.49 -18.94 46.37
C LYS A 43 13.07 -19.50 46.43
N ASP A 44 12.87 -20.45 47.32
CA ASP A 44 11.57 -21.06 47.62
C ASP A 44 10.56 -20.06 48.19
N PRO A 45 9.25 -20.38 48.14
CA PRO A 45 8.17 -19.42 48.33
C PRO A 45 7.60 -19.50 49.75
N GLU A 46 7.74 -18.42 50.53
CA GLU A 46 6.84 -18.17 51.66
C GLU A 46 6.26 -16.75 51.61
N ASP A 47 4.94 -16.73 51.79
CA ASP A 47 3.95 -15.66 51.94
C ASP A 47 4.40 -14.19 52.01
N ILE A 48 4.04 -13.41 50.98
CA ILE A 48 3.72 -11.96 51.12
C ILE A 48 2.59 -11.59 50.12
N PRO A 49 1.50 -10.93 50.56
CA PRO A 49 0.38 -10.58 49.71
C PRO A 49 0.72 -9.49 48.68
N VAL A 50 0.18 -9.70 47.48
CA VAL A 50 0.31 -8.88 46.27
C VAL A 50 -0.25 -7.46 46.48
N LYS A 51 0.62 -6.45 46.38
CA LYS A 51 0.26 -5.11 45.92
C LYS A 51 0.96 -4.85 44.59
N THR A 52 0.19 -4.87 43.50
CA THR A 52 0.67 -4.49 42.17
C THR A 52 0.88 -2.99 42.07
N GLU A 53 2.08 -2.53 42.40
CA GLU A 53 2.55 -1.20 42.00
C GLU A 53 2.94 -1.21 40.52
N LYS A 54 2.41 -0.24 39.76
CA LYS A 54 2.70 -0.04 38.34
C LYS A 54 4.20 0.27 38.17
N LYS A 55 4.97 -0.67 37.61
CA LYS A 55 6.38 -0.47 37.24
C LYS A 55 6.53 0.74 36.31
N ILE A 56 7.13 1.81 36.84
CA ILE A 56 7.75 2.87 36.05
C ILE A 56 8.90 2.22 35.27
N ARG A 57 8.81 2.23 33.93
CA ARG A 57 9.83 1.67 33.04
C ARG A 57 11.11 2.51 33.16
N LYS A 58 12.19 1.91 33.69
CA LYS A 58 13.54 2.49 33.58
C LYS A 58 13.97 2.51 32.10
N PRO A 59 14.61 3.58 31.62
CA PRO A 59 15.08 3.66 30.24
C PRO A 59 16.24 2.66 30.02
N THR A 60 16.08 1.78 29.05
CA THR A 60 17.14 0.90 28.56
C THR A 60 18.26 1.73 27.93
N LYS A 61 19.51 1.59 28.41
CA LYS A 61 20.71 2.13 27.75
C LYS A 61 20.73 1.65 26.29
N LYS A 62 20.61 2.57 25.34
CA LYS A 62 20.77 2.29 23.91
C LYS A 62 22.20 1.82 23.67
N ARG A 63 22.37 0.64 23.07
CA ARG A 63 23.64 0.27 22.42
C ARG A 63 23.88 1.28 21.31
N GLU A 64 25.04 1.93 21.32
CA GLU A 64 25.47 2.82 20.26
C GLU A 64 25.54 2.02 18.96
N LYS A 65 24.67 2.37 18.01
CA LYS A 65 24.75 1.85 16.64
C LYS A 65 25.94 2.55 15.99
N VAL A 66 26.87 1.78 15.42
CA VAL A 66 27.88 2.33 14.51
C VAL A 66 27.12 2.95 13.34
N VAL A 67 27.11 4.28 13.30
CA VAL A 67 26.40 5.06 12.28
C VAL A 67 27.27 5.05 11.02
N PRO A 68 26.82 4.51 9.88
CA PRO A 68 27.55 4.67 8.63
C PRO A 68 27.65 6.18 8.30
N PRO A 69 28.76 6.64 7.68
CA PRO A 69 28.98 8.06 7.45
C PRO A 69 27.80 8.66 6.69
N ALA A 70 27.13 9.63 7.32
CA ALA A 70 26.01 10.33 6.73
C ALA A 70 26.49 11.01 5.44
N ARG A 71 25.77 10.77 4.35
CA ARG A 71 26.00 11.43 3.06
C ARG A 71 25.88 12.95 3.29
N LYS A 72 27.00 13.66 3.25
CA LYS A 72 27.03 15.13 3.43
C LYS A 72 26.28 15.74 2.24
N SER A 73 25.09 16.28 2.46
CA SER A 73 24.46 17.13 1.45
C SER A 73 25.32 18.38 1.28
N SER A 74 25.58 18.80 0.04
CA SER A 74 26.29 20.05 -0.31
C SER A 74 25.53 21.33 0.05
N ARG A 75 24.39 21.24 0.74
CA ARG A 75 23.65 22.40 1.21
C ARG A 75 24.48 23.12 2.27
N LEU A 76 25.02 24.28 1.92
CA LEU A 76 25.73 25.22 2.80
C LEU A 76 24.88 25.45 4.07
N ARG A 77 25.24 24.79 5.18
CA ARG A 77 24.67 25.09 6.49
C ARG A 77 25.45 26.24 7.09
N GLY A 78 24.78 27.36 7.35
CA GLY A 78 25.37 28.50 8.06
C GLY A 78 25.15 29.87 7.39
N ILE A 79 24.54 29.94 6.22
CA ILE A 79 24.07 31.22 5.68
C ILE A 79 22.73 31.50 6.34
N GLU A 80 22.68 32.54 7.18
CA GLU A 80 21.44 33.04 7.77
C GLU A 80 20.50 33.46 6.64
N ALA A 81 19.26 32.95 6.65
CA ALA A 81 18.29 33.34 5.65
C ALA A 81 18.06 34.86 5.75
N PRO A 82 18.02 35.60 4.62
CA PRO A 82 17.75 37.03 4.66
C PRO A 82 16.42 37.27 5.36
N LYS A 83 16.39 38.23 6.28
CA LYS A 83 15.18 38.60 7.02
C LYS A 83 14.21 39.26 6.05
N ILE A 84 13.14 38.54 5.72
CA ILE A 84 12.04 39.06 4.93
C ILE A 84 11.08 39.73 5.92
N GLU A 85 11.09 41.06 5.96
CA GLU A 85 10.07 41.82 6.67
C GLU A 85 8.86 41.97 5.73
N ILE A 86 7.73 41.40 6.15
CA ILE A 86 6.46 41.48 5.41
C ILE A 86 5.63 42.58 6.08
N ASP A 87 5.53 43.73 5.43
CA ASP A 87 4.65 44.81 5.87
C ASP A 87 3.17 44.44 5.65
N ARG A 88 2.27 45.19 6.31
CA ARG A 88 0.81 44.96 6.27
C ARG A 88 0.19 45.04 4.87
N ASP A 89 0.92 45.56 3.89
CA ASP A 89 0.52 45.67 2.49
C ASP A 89 1.15 44.57 1.59
N GLU A 90 1.61 43.46 2.18
CA GLU A 90 2.17 42.27 1.50
C GLU A 90 3.33 42.55 0.52
N THR A 91 3.98 43.72 0.60
CA THR A 91 5.10 44.05 -0.28
C THR A 91 6.43 43.65 0.38
N ILE A 92 7.17 42.75 -0.25
CA ILE A 92 8.48 42.29 0.23
C ILE A 92 9.55 43.32 -0.20
N ARG A 93 10.07 44.11 0.74
CA ARG A 93 11.24 44.98 0.49
C ARG A 93 12.50 44.31 0.98
N GLY A 94 13.46 44.06 0.08
CA GLY A 94 14.83 43.66 0.47
C GLY A 94 15.53 42.55 -0.35
N ALA A 95 14.98 42.12 -1.50
CA ALA A 95 15.56 41.02 -2.29
C ALA A 95 16.00 41.43 -3.71
N GLU A 96 16.41 42.69 -3.93
CA GLU A 96 16.57 43.20 -5.30
C GLU A 96 17.99 43.16 -5.88
N THR A 97 19.07 42.93 -5.12
CA THR A 97 20.41 43.24 -5.68
C THR A 97 21.21 42.10 -6.30
N ASP A 98 20.84 40.81 -6.17
CA ASP A 98 21.70 39.71 -6.68
C ASP A 98 21.02 38.70 -7.63
N ILE A 99 19.73 38.84 -7.94
CA ILE A 99 19.04 37.94 -8.91
C ILE A 99 19.14 38.47 -10.35
N GLN A 100 19.34 39.78 -10.54
CA GLN A 100 19.35 40.40 -11.87
C GLN A 100 20.55 40.02 -12.77
N ALA A 101 21.62 39.44 -12.23
CA ALA A 101 22.82 39.11 -13.01
C ALA A 101 22.81 37.71 -13.68
N LEU A 102 21.86 36.82 -13.33
CA LEU A 102 21.76 35.46 -13.90
C LEU A 102 20.43 35.21 -14.66
N VAL A 103 19.55 36.20 -14.73
CA VAL A 103 18.24 36.13 -15.41
C VAL A 103 18.16 37.16 -16.55
N ALA A 104 19.28 37.40 -17.23
CA ALA A 104 19.26 37.97 -18.58
C ALA A 104 19.19 36.83 -19.61
N VAL A 105 18.26 35.89 -19.41
CA VAL A 105 17.74 35.08 -20.51
C VAL A 105 16.72 36.00 -21.17
N GLU A 106 17.05 36.44 -22.39
CA GLU A 106 16.18 37.15 -23.35
C GLU A 106 14.69 37.05 -22.97
N GLU A 107 14.15 38.15 -22.45
CA GLU A 107 12.73 38.30 -22.11
C GLU A 107 11.83 38.17 -23.37
N GLU A 108 12.44 38.19 -24.57
CA GLU A 108 11.82 37.92 -25.87
C GLU A 108 11.58 36.42 -26.18
N LEU A 109 12.14 35.48 -25.41
CA LEU A 109 12.03 34.05 -25.73
C LEU A 109 10.86 33.34 -25.03
N TRP A 110 10.18 34.00 -24.10
CA TRP A 110 9.12 33.35 -23.32
C TRP A 110 7.97 34.29 -22.98
N ASP A 111 6.96 34.35 -23.87
CA ASP A 111 5.73 35.16 -23.75
C ASP A 111 4.83 34.84 -22.53
N GLY A 112 5.26 33.96 -21.63
CA GLY A 112 4.51 33.55 -20.42
C GLY A 112 3.17 32.84 -20.69
N LYS A 113 2.73 32.76 -21.96
CA LYS A 113 1.54 32.03 -22.38
C LYS A 113 1.91 30.55 -22.55
N LEU A 114 1.51 29.75 -21.56
CA LEU A 114 1.45 28.31 -21.72
C LEU A 114 0.51 27.99 -22.89
N LEU A 115 1.06 27.44 -23.97
CA LEU A 115 0.23 26.97 -25.08
C LEU A 115 -0.77 25.94 -24.55
N LYS A 116 -2.00 26.03 -25.04
CA LYS A 116 -2.97 24.97 -24.76
C LYS A 116 -2.45 23.68 -25.42
N PRO A 117 -2.70 22.50 -24.81
CA PRO A 117 -2.33 21.22 -25.43
C PRO A 117 -2.82 21.12 -26.88
N ASP A 118 -3.97 21.74 -27.17
CA ASP A 118 -4.61 21.72 -28.48
C ASP A 118 -3.89 22.56 -29.54
N GLU A 119 -3.07 23.52 -29.12
CA GLU A 119 -2.23 24.36 -29.99
C GLU A 119 -0.81 23.81 -30.11
N TYR A 120 -0.37 23.01 -29.12
CA TYR A 120 0.96 22.44 -29.07
C TYR A 120 1.10 21.13 -29.86
N PHE A 121 0.05 20.30 -29.88
CA PHE A 121 0.08 18.99 -30.53
C PHE A 121 -0.54 19.01 -31.94
N ASP A 122 0.09 18.30 -32.87
CA ASP A 122 -0.41 18.10 -34.24
C ASP A 122 -1.80 17.44 -34.26
N GLU A 123 -2.56 17.66 -35.34
CA GLU A 123 -3.90 17.07 -35.54
C GLU A 123 -3.91 15.55 -35.38
N GLU A 124 -2.87 14.87 -35.87
CA GLU A 124 -2.74 13.42 -35.75
C GLU A 124 -2.57 12.95 -34.29
N ILE A 125 -1.80 13.70 -33.50
CA ILE A 125 -1.58 13.40 -32.08
C ILE A 125 -2.86 13.69 -31.30
N ARG A 126 -3.56 14.79 -31.62
CA ARG A 126 -4.83 15.16 -30.97
C ARG A 126 -5.92 14.12 -31.19
N ASN A 127 -6.01 13.54 -32.38
CA ASN A 127 -6.98 12.49 -32.70
C ASN A 127 -6.66 11.16 -32.01
N ASN A 128 -5.38 10.86 -31.81
CA ASN A 128 -4.94 9.64 -31.11
C ASN A 128 -4.95 9.79 -29.58
N ALA A 129 -4.85 11.01 -29.07
CA ALA A 129 -4.81 11.30 -27.65
C ALA A 129 -6.13 10.92 -26.96
N ILE A 130 -6.00 10.20 -25.84
CA ILE A 130 -7.15 9.87 -24.99
C ILE A 130 -7.32 11.00 -23.99
N ARG A 131 -8.37 11.81 -24.18
CA ARG A 131 -8.77 12.81 -23.19
C ARG A 131 -9.57 12.11 -22.10
N THR A 132 -9.04 12.15 -20.88
CA THR A 132 -9.74 11.66 -19.69
C THR A 132 -9.95 12.80 -18.71
N ASP A 133 -11.12 12.83 -18.09
CA ASP A 133 -11.56 13.80 -17.08
C ASP A 133 -11.14 13.38 -15.65
N GLY A 134 -10.36 12.30 -15.53
CA GLY A 134 -9.98 11.71 -14.25
C GLY A 134 -11.08 10.87 -13.61
N HIS A 135 -12.21 10.65 -14.29
CA HIS A 135 -13.36 9.94 -13.74
C HIS A 135 -13.68 8.70 -14.57
N TYR A 136 -13.92 7.59 -13.89
CA TYR A 136 -14.34 6.34 -14.49
C TYR A 136 -15.86 6.22 -14.43
N THR A 137 -16.48 6.13 -15.61
CA THR A 137 -17.93 6.04 -15.78
C THR A 137 -18.42 4.61 -16.03
N GLY A 138 -17.51 3.69 -16.34
CA GLY A 138 -17.84 2.28 -16.61
C GLY A 138 -18.28 1.49 -15.37
N TRP A 139 -18.76 0.27 -15.62
CA TRP A 139 -19.04 -0.72 -14.58
C TRP A 139 -18.09 -1.92 -14.69
N ILE A 140 -18.38 -3.05 -14.05
CA ILE A 140 -17.57 -4.26 -14.20
C ILE A 140 -17.71 -4.80 -15.64
N ASN A 141 -16.65 -5.42 -16.17
CA ASN A 141 -16.70 -6.16 -17.41
C ASN A 141 -17.92 -7.12 -17.48
N PRO A 142 -18.77 -7.05 -18.53
CA PRO A 142 -20.00 -7.84 -18.64
C PRO A 142 -19.76 -9.35 -18.56
N VAL A 143 -18.62 -9.84 -19.03
CA VAL A 143 -18.27 -11.27 -18.96
C VAL A 143 -18.12 -11.72 -17.50
N LEU A 144 -17.53 -10.88 -16.65
CA LEU A 144 -17.41 -11.17 -15.22
C LEU A 144 -18.76 -11.02 -14.50
N MET A 145 -19.63 -10.13 -14.99
CA MET A 145 -20.98 -9.98 -14.46
C MET A 145 -21.80 -11.25 -14.63
N GLU A 146 -21.82 -11.81 -15.83
CA GLU A 146 -22.54 -13.07 -16.11
C GLU A 146 -21.95 -14.24 -15.32
N LYS A 147 -20.62 -14.33 -15.25
CA LYS A 147 -19.93 -15.45 -14.59
C LYS A 147 -20.12 -15.49 -13.08
N HIS A 148 -20.09 -14.34 -12.42
CA HIS A 148 -20.16 -14.25 -10.94
C HIS A 148 -21.50 -13.76 -10.41
N GLY A 149 -22.44 -13.42 -11.31
CA GLY A 149 -23.76 -12.89 -10.97
C GLY A 149 -23.66 -11.51 -10.32
N PHE A 150 -22.90 -10.60 -10.92
CA PHE A 150 -22.88 -9.21 -10.45
C PHE A 150 -24.14 -8.44 -10.87
N GLU A 151 -24.54 -7.52 -10.02
CA GLU A 151 -25.65 -6.60 -10.28
C GLU A 151 -25.32 -5.61 -11.39
N THR A 152 -26.36 -5.06 -12.01
CA THR A 152 -26.25 -4.14 -13.14
C THR A 152 -25.64 -2.79 -12.77
N SER A 153 -25.67 -2.43 -11.49
CA SER A 153 -25.23 -1.13 -10.98
C SER A 153 -24.55 -1.23 -9.61
N ALA A 154 -23.69 -0.24 -9.32
CA ALA A 154 -23.01 -0.08 -8.04
C ALA A 154 -23.97 0.02 -6.86
N ALA A 155 -25.06 0.77 -7.04
CA ALA A 155 -26.05 0.99 -5.99
C ALA A 155 -26.77 -0.33 -5.65
N GLU A 156 -27.16 -1.09 -6.67
CA GLU A 156 -27.86 -2.36 -6.51
C GLU A 156 -26.97 -3.42 -5.84
N ALA A 157 -25.69 -3.49 -6.22
CA ALA A 157 -24.70 -4.37 -5.58
C ALA A 157 -24.52 -4.06 -4.09
N TRP A 158 -24.52 -2.77 -3.73
CA TRP A 158 -24.39 -2.32 -2.35
C TRP A 158 -25.64 -2.62 -1.51
N GLU A 159 -26.82 -2.30 -2.05
CA GLU A 159 -28.10 -2.51 -1.35
C GLU A 159 -28.35 -3.99 -1.08
N LYS A 160 -28.16 -4.87 -2.07
CA LYS A 160 -28.41 -6.31 -1.92
C LYS A 160 -27.39 -7.03 -1.03
N ASN A 161 -26.11 -6.63 -1.07
CA ASN A 161 -25.05 -7.37 -0.37
C ASN A 161 -24.60 -6.73 0.97
N GLY A 162 -25.21 -5.64 1.41
CA GLY A 162 -25.04 -5.15 2.78
C GLY A 162 -25.18 -3.66 2.95
N GLY A 163 -26.35 -3.12 2.57
CA GLY A 163 -26.77 -1.72 2.67
C GLY A 163 -26.66 -1.11 4.08
N GLY A 164 -25.42 -0.86 4.51
CA GLY A 164 -25.08 -0.01 5.64
C GLY A 164 -24.41 1.28 5.16
N SER A 165 -24.14 2.20 6.10
CA SER A 165 -23.33 3.39 5.80
C SER A 165 -21.85 2.99 5.75
N PHE A 166 -21.20 3.16 4.59
CA PHE A 166 -19.76 2.95 4.46
C PHE A 166 -19.01 3.88 5.43
N SER A 167 -18.27 3.30 6.36
CA SER A 167 -17.40 4.06 7.27
C SER A 167 -15.96 3.60 7.09
N TYR A 168 -15.01 4.54 7.05
CA TYR A 168 -13.58 4.21 7.05
C TYR A 168 -13.17 3.30 8.22
N LYS A 169 -13.92 3.35 9.34
CA LYS A 169 -13.69 2.51 10.53
C LYS A 169 -14.29 1.11 10.42
N ASP A 170 -15.30 0.94 9.56
CA ASP A 170 -15.97 -0.33 9.29
C ASP A 170 -16.26 -0.44 7.79
N PRO A 171 -15.23 -0.81 7.00
CA PRO A 171 -15.35 -0.83 5.56
C PRO A 171 -16.38 -1.90 5.11
N LEU A 172 -16.65 -2.91 5.95
CA LEU A 172 -17.62 -3.98 5.67
C LEU A 172 -19.08 -3.58 5.96
N GLY A 173 -19.31 -2.41 6.57
CA GLY A 173 -20.64 -1.90 6.91
C GLY A 173 -21.37 -2.74 7.96
N THR A 174 -20.65 -3.58 8.72
CA THR A 174 -21.25 -4.58 9.63
C THR A 174 -21.69 -4.04 10.98
N GLY A 175 -21.41 -2.77 11.28
CA GLY A 175 -21.65 -2.14 12.58
C GLY A 175 -20.73 -2.64 13.71
N LYS A 176 -19.78 -3.54 13.41
CA LYS A 176 -18.92 -4.17 14.43
C LYS A 176 -17.68 -3.32 14.66
N LYS A 177 -17.52 -2.82 15.89
CA LYS A 177 -16.32 -2.07 16.29
C LYS A 177 -15.07 -2.95 16.13
N LYS A 178 -14.12 -2.48 15.34
CA LYS A 178 -12.81 -3.10 15.18
C LYS A 178 -12.14 -3.29 16.55
N VAL A 179 -11.64 -4.50 16.83
CA VAL A 179 -10.84 -4.76 18.03
C VAL A 179 -9.57 -3.90 17.96
N ARG A 180 -9.38 -3.03 18.95
CA ARG A 180 -8.29 -2.05 19.00
C ARG A 180 -6.95 -2.81 18.96
N GLY A 181 -6.15 -2.61 17.91
CA GLY A 181 -4.87 -3.29 17.70
C GLY A 181 -4.91 -4.48 16.73
N SER A 182 -6.09 -4.89 16.22
CA SER A 182 -6.17 -5.87 15.15
C SER A 182 -5.84 -5.23 13.80
N ARG A 183 -4.66 -5.56 13.26
CA ARG A 183 -4.32 -5.31 11.85
C ARG A 183 -5.10 -6.31 11.00
N THR A 184 -6.34 -5.99 10.67
CA THR A 184 -7.06 -6.69 9.61
C THR A 184 -6.30 -6.48 8.31
N ASP A 185 -5.88 -7.55 7.66
CA ASP A 185 -5.25 -7.48 6.34
C ASP A 185 -6.22 -6.82 5.36
N ALA A 186 -5.78 -5.75 4.69
CA ALA A 186 -6.57 -5.06 3.68
C ALA A 186 -6.93 -5.99 2.52
N LYS A 187 -6.10 -7.02 2.26
CA LYS A 187 -6.43 -8.07 1.28
C LYS A 187 -7.60 -8.93 1.75
N ALA A 188 -7.60 -9.37 3.01
CA ALA A 188 -8.71 -10.15 3.56
C ALA A 188 -10.05 -9.39 3.49
N ILE A 189 -10.04 -8.10 3.88
CA ILE A 189 -11.22 -7.24 3.79
C ILE A 189 -11.69 -7.09 2.34
N ALA A 190 -10.77 -6.83 1.42
CA ALA A 190 -11.12 -6.69 0.00
C ALA A 190 -11.73 -7.97 -0.57
N LYS A 191 -11.27 -9.15 -0.13
CA LYS A 191 -11.84 -10.45 -0.54
C LYS A 191 -13.30 -10.60 -0.11
N GLU A 192 -13.64 -10.17 1.11
CA GLU A 192 -15.02 -10.17 1.62
C GLU A 192 -15.93 -9.16 0.88
N MET A 193 -15.32 -8.15 0.23
CA MET A 193 -16.03 -7.12 -0.51
C MET A 193 -16.37 -7.51 -1.95
N PHE A 194 -16.02 -8.72 -2.41
CA PHE A 194 -16.19 -9.14 -3.81
C PHE A 194 -17.56 -8.74 -4.39
N LYS A 195 -18.66 -9.10 -3.71
CA LYS A 195 -20.03 -8.78 -4.15
C LYS A 195 -20.55 -7.40 -3.70
N LYS A 196 -20.00 -6.82 -2.63
CA LYS A 196 -20.49 -5.54 -2.06
C LYS A 196 -19.87 -4.33 -2.73
N ASN A 197 -18.55 -4.33 -2.82
CA ASN A 197 -17.75 -3.27 -3.40
C ASN A 197 -16.71 -3.92 -4.34
N PRO A 198 -17.10 -4.21 -5.58
CA PRO A 198 -16.24 -4.84 -6.56
C PRO A 198 -14.99 -4.00 -6.85
N ASN A 199 -15.09 -2.67 -6.79
CA ASN A 199 -13.94 -1.78 -6.94
C ASN A 199 -12.85 -2.06 -5.88
N ALA A 200 -13.24 -2.23 -4.61
CA ALA A 200 -12.30 -2.54 -3.53
C ALA A 200 -11.64 -3.91 -3.71
N TYR A 201 -12.38 -4.90 -4.21
CA TYR A 201 -11.85 -6.23 -4.51
C TYR A 201 -10.82 -6.18 -5.64
N PHE A 202 -11.23 -5.69 -6.83
CA PHE A 202 -10.39 -5.67 -8.03
C PHE A 202 -9.20 -4.71 -7.93
N TYR A 203 -9.23 -3.78 -6.97
CA TYR A 203 -8.07 -2.95 -6.65
C TYR A 203 -6.90 -3.74 -6.04
N ARG A 204 -7.15 -4.93 -5.47
CA ARG A 204 -6.12 -5.75 -4.80
C ARG A 204 -6.05 -7.21 -5.25
N HIS A 205 -7.11 -7.71 -5.88
CA HIS A 205 -7.24 -9.08 -6.33
C HIS A 205 -7.66 -9.13 -7.79
N THR A 206 -7.23 -10.18 -8.46
CA THR A 206 -7.77 -10.64 -9.73
C THR A 206 -9.05 -11.45 -9.51
N GLU A 207 -9.68 -11.82 -10.61
CA GLU A 207 -10.78 -12.79 -10.60
C GLU A 207 -10.44 -14.03 -9.75
N PRO A 208 -11.39 -14.58 -8.97
CA PRO A 208 -11.18 -15.81 -8.23
C PRO A 208 -10.67 -16.95 -9.14
N GLY A 209 -9.52 -17.52 -8.81
CA GLY A 209 -8.88 -18.59 -9.58
C GLY A 209 -7.87 -18.12 -10.64
N VAL A 210 -7.78 -16.81 -10.88
CA VAL A 210 -6.78 -16.22 -11.78
C VAL A 210 -5.63 -15.65 -10.95
N GLU A 211 -4.40 -16.04 -11.27
CA GLU A 211 -3.20 -15.50 -10.62
C GLU A 211 -2.86 -14.09 -11.13
N GLN A 212 -2.29 -13.29 -10.23
CA GLN A 212 -1.88 -11.92 -10.53
C GLN A 212 -0.54 -11.94 -11.26
N LEU A 213 -0.47 -11.35 -12.45
CA LEU A 213 0.79 -11.21 -13.16
C LEU A 213 1.55 -9.99 -12.63
N THR A 214 2.77 -10.26 -12.14
CA THR A 214 3.72 -9.21 -11.71
C THR A 214 4.72 -8.87 -12.82
N ASN A 215 4.60 -9.52 -13.97
CA ASN A 215 5.50 -9.36 -15.12
C ASN A 215 5.28 -8.03 -15.84
N GLU A 216 6.16 -7.74 -16.80
CA GLU A 216 6.02 -6.60 -17.70
C GLU A 216 4.70 -6.64 -18.49
N TRP A 217 4.24 -5.48 -18.95
CA TRP A 217 2.98 -5.35 -19.68
C TRP A 217 3.15 -5.77 -21.13
N SER A 218 2.39 -6.76 -21.55
CA SER A 218 2.28 -7.17 -22.94
C SER A 218 1.62 -6.09 -23.78
N GLU A 219 1.86 -6.11 -25.09
CA GLU A 219 1.26 -5.17 -26.03
C GLU A 219 -0.27 -5.31 -26.10
N GLU A 220 -0.77 -6.53 -25.96
CA GLU A 220 -2.20 -6.83 -25.90
C GLU A 220 -2.86 -6.18 -24.67
N GLU A 221 -2.27 -6.33 -23.48
CA GLU A 221 -2.77 -5.69 -22.26
C GLU A 221 -2.75 -4.16 -22.35
N LYS A 222 -1.70 -3.59 -22.95
CA LYS A 222 -1.61 -2.13 -23.19
C LYS A 222 -2.70 -1.65 -24.15
N LYS A 223 -3.00 -2.43 -25.20
CA LYS A 223 -4.06 -2.12 -26.13
C LYS A 223 -5.44 -2.14 -25.44
N LEU A 224 -5.73 -3.17 -24.64
CA LEU A 224 -6.96 -3.22 -23.85
C LEU A 224 -7.04 -2.07 -22.83
N PHE A 225 -5.93 -1.69 -22.21
CA PHE A 225 -5.87 -0.54 -21.30
C PHE A 225 -6.30 0.75 -22.00
N LEU A 226 -5.71 1.04 -23.16
CA LEU A 226 -6.01 2.24 -23.93
C LEU A 226 -7.45 2.23 -24.46
N GLU A 227 -7.93 1.09 -24.93
CA GLU A 227 -9.31 0.93 -25.39
C GLU A 227 -10.31 1.17 -24.27
N THR A 228 -10.08 0.57 -23.09
CA THR A 228 -10.93 0.75 -21.91
C THR A 228 -10.91 2.20 -21.41
N ALA A 229 -9.74 2.85 -21.44
CA ALA A 229 -9.61 4.25 -21.06
C ALA A 229 -10.35 5.18 -22.04
N ARG A 230 -10.35 4.83 -23.33
CA ARG A 230 -11.09 5.59 -24.36
C ARG A 230 -12.60 5.43 -24.23
N THR A 231 -13.09 4.26 -23.85
CA THR A 231 -14.54 3.99 -23.75
C THR A 231 -15.15 4.48 -22.44
N HIS A 232 -14.45 4.32 -21.31
CA HIS A 232 -15.02 4.55 -19.98
C HIS A 232 -14.34 5.66 -19.17
N GLY A 233 -13.23 6.20 -19.65
CA GLY A 233 -12.37 7.11 -18.89
C GLY A 233 -11.45 6.36 -17.90
N CYS A 234 -10.63 7.09 -17.15
CA CYS A 234 -9.79 6.55 -16.09
C CYS A 234 -9.46 7.63 -15.03
N GLY A 235 -9.18 7.23 -13.78
CA GLY A 235 -8.61 8.12 -12.76
C GLY A 235 -9.01 7.84 -11.31
N ASP A 236 -10.25 7.44 -11.03
CA ASP A 236 -10.76 7.25 -9.66
C ASP A 236 -11.02 5.77 -9.29
N LYS A 237 -11.73 5.00 -10.13
CA LYS A 237 -12.18 3.62 -9.85
C LYS A 237 -11.32 2.58 -10.54
N TRP A 238 -10.04 2.56 -10.18
CA TRP A 238 -9.05 1.65 -10.77
C TRP A 238 -9.36 0.16 -10.61
N GLY A 239 -10.10 -0.24 -9.58
CA GLY A 239 -10.52 -1.63 -9.43
C GLY A 239 -11.54 -2.05 -10.48
N LEU A 240 -12.56 -1.23 -10.73
CA LEU A 240 -13.53 -1.51 -11.81
C LEU A 240 -12.85 -1.51 -13.17
N PHE A 241 -11.97 -0.53 -13.41
CA PHE A 241 -11.17 -0.47 -14.63
C PHE A 241 -10.34 -1.76 -14.84
N ALA A 242 -9.68 -2.26 -13.81
CA ALA A 242 -8.89 -3.49 -13.88
C ALA A 242 -9.72 -4.75 -14.20
N SER A 243 -11.05 -4.70 -14.06
CA SER A 243 -11.92 -5.84 -14.44
C SER A 243 -11.92 -6.13 -15.95
N TYR A 244 -11.53 -5.16 -16.78
CA TYR A 244 -11.41 -5.33 -18.24
C TYR A 244 -10.06 -5.91 -18.65
N ILE A 245 -9.04 -5.83 -17.79
CA ILE A 245 -7.69 -6.29 -18.09
C ILE A 245 -7.42 -7.55 -17.28
N PRO A 246 -7.45 -8.74 -17.91
CA PRO A 246 -7.22 -9.97 -17.19
C PRO A 246 -5.84 -9.99 -16.55
N HIS A 247 -5.70 -10.71 -15.43
CA HIS A 247 -4.45 -10.87 -14.67
C HIS A 247 -3.84 -9.60 -14.04
N ARG A 248 -4.43 -8.42 -14.28
CA ARG A 248 -4.00 -7.15 -13.70
C ARG A 248 -4.93 -6.70 -12.60
N VAL A 249 -4.38 -5.83 -11.76
CA VAL A 249 -5.02 -5.35 -10.54
C VAL A 249 -5.07 -3.82 -10.56
N GLY A 250 -6.08 -3.23 -9.92
CA GLY A 250 -6.28 -1.77 -9.97
C GLY A 250 -5.08 -0.94 -9.51
N TYR A 251 -4.32 -1.37 -8.49
CA TYR A 251 -3.11 -0.64 -8.08
C TYR A 251 -2.01 -0.64 -9.16
N GLN A 252 -1.95 -1.68 -9.99
CA GLN A 252 -1.00 -1.75 -11.11
C GLN A 252 -1.42 -0.80 -12.21
N CYS A 253 -2.73 -0.71 -12.47
CA CYS A 253 -3.30 0.21 -13.47
C CYS A 253 -3.10 1.67 -13.05
N SER A 254 -3.33 2.00 -11.78
CA SER A 254 -3.15 3.37 -11.27
C SER A 254 -1.70 3.84 -11.26
N SER A 255 -0.73 2.93 -11.25
CA SER A 255 0.69 3.25 -11.28
C SER A 255 1.24 3.47 -12.70
N LYS A 256 0.44 3.20 -13.74
CA LYS A 256 0.86 3.29 -15.14
C LYS A 256 0.51 4.60 -15.81
N LEU A 257 -0.38 5.37 -15.19
CA LEU A 257 -0.74 6.73 -15.60
C LEU A 257 0.18 7.73 -14.88
#